data_AF-A0A3P9LR55-F1
#
_entry.id   AF-A0A3P9LR55-F1
#
_cell.length_a   1.000
_cell.length_b   1.000
_cell.length_c   1.000
_cell.angle_alpha   90.00
_cell.angle_beta   90.00
_cell.angle_gamma   90.00
#
_symmetry.space_group_name_H-M   'P 1'
#
loop_
_entity.id
_entity.type
_entity.pdbx_description
1 polymer ?
#
loop_
_entity_poly.entity_id
_entity_poly.type
_entity_poly.pdbx_seq_one_letter_code
_entity_poly.pdbx_strand_id
1 'polypeptide(L)'
;MEESGIKKQNWDVRETELLLEILKDLDMKKCLDGRKVRNNKLFKVAHRRMMAAGYHRSVDQLKFRWKLLKSAYYKFKREPDSPAPTKMQGWRRYEKAMVAIMESRHPLVGAGVHSDRNDEQTEDSDGEASMLPWPQPCPDNSTHNLDLIVKLDPDMDSQLKIGFVGAGNMAFGITKGMLSGNVLPSNIKVSAPSSRNLGRFQELGVAVTHSNTEVVCDSDLVFITVKPHLVPPVLSQISPHITDRHVVVSVAAGVTIATLEELLPENSIVIRLMPNLPCVVQEGALLFARGSHAKPDDAALLRSLLHCCGLVEEGPEAWIDIHTGLSGSGVAFVYLFAEALAEGAVKMGMPSALAHSIASQTVLGAGRLLRDSGRHPAQLRSEVCTPGGTTIYGLHTLEQGGVRASTMSAVEAATERARELGRLSAARSTK
;
A
#
# COMPACT_ATOMS: atom_id res chain seq x y z
N MET A 1 34.81 -4.01 -4.77
CA MET A 1 35.32 -5.28 -5.35
C MET A 1 34.29 -5.79 -6.33
N GLU A 2 34.74 -6.16 -7.52
CA GLU A 2 34.00 -6.15 -8.78
C GLU A 2 32.86 -7.19 -8.91
N GLU A 3 31.72 -6.77 -9.47
CA GLU A 3 30.62 -7.64 -9.93
C GLU A 3 30.95 -8.47 -11.19
N SER A 4 32.16 -8.33 -11.74
CA SER A 4 32.60 -8.98 -12.98
C SER A 4 33.02 -10.45 -12.81
N GLY A 5 33.24 -10.95 -11.58
CA GLY A 5 33.83 -12.27 -11.32
C GLY A 5 32.88 -13.48 -11.28
N ILE A 6 31.55 -13.29 -11.32
CA ILE A 6 30.58 -14.39 -11.18
C ILE A 6 30.26 -15.08 -12.53
N LYS A 7 30.66 -14.46 -13.65
CA LYS A 7 30.32 -14.94 -15.00
C LYS A 7 31.37 -15.94 -15.50
N LYS A 8 31.04 -17.24 -15.34
CA LYS A 8 31.73 -18.46 -15.81
C LYS A 8 32.85 -18.97 -14.91
N GLN A 9 32.47 -19.67 -13.84
CA GLN A 9 33.34 -20.69 -13.25
C GLN A 9 33.01 -22.05 -13.86
N ASN A 10 34.04 -22.85 -14.18
CA ASN A 10 33.86 -24.22 -14.63
C ASN A 10 33.32 -25.06 -13.47
N TRP A 11 32.16 -25.66 -13.68
CA TRP A 11 31.55 -26.62 -12.77
C TRP A 11 31.91 -28.00 -13.24
N ASP A 12 32.44 -28.81 -12.33
CA ASP A 12 32.64 -30.20 -12.59
C ASP A 12 31.29 -30.93 -12.71
N VAL A 13 31.35 -32.03 -13.46
CA VAL A 13 30.33 -33.04 -13.65
C VAL A 13 29.79 -33.56 -12.32
N ARG A 14 30.67 -34.04 -11.44
CA ARG A 14 30.31 -34.64 -10.15
C ARG A 14 29.81 -33.59 -9.18
N GLU A 15 30.43 -32.42 -9.18
CA GLU A 15 30.00 -31.24 -8.44
C GLU A 15 28.55 -30.84 -8.78
N THR A 16 28.18 -30.85 -10.06
CA THR A 16 26.82 -30.52 -10.50
C THR A 16 25.81 -31.59 -10.11
N GLU A 17 26.18 -32.88 -10.20
CA GLU A 17 25.32 -33.99 -9.80
C GLU A 17 25.05 -33.99 -8.30
N LEU A 18 26.09 -33.80 -7.49
CA LEU A 18 25.97 -33.70 -6.04
C LEU A 18 25.08 -32.52 -5.63
N LEU A 19 25.22 -31.36 -6.28
CA LEU A 19 24.32 -30.23 -6.04
C LEU A 19 22.87 -30.66 -6.29
N LEU A 20 22.57 -31.28 -7.43
CA LEU A 20 21.19 -31.68 -7.76
C LEU A 20 20.63 -32.73 -6.79
N GLU A 21 21.44 -33.69 -6.35
CA GLU A 21 21.07 -34.65 -5.32
C GLU A 21 20.72 -33.96 -4.00
N ILE A 22 21.57 -33.04 -3.53
CA ILE A 22 21.29 -32.25 -2.32
C ILE A 22 20.00 -31.44 -2.46
N LEU A 23 19.75 -30.80 -3.61
CA LEU A 23 18.54 -30.00 -3.82
C LEU A 23 17.28 -30.87 -3.93
N LYS A 24 17.41 -32.11 -4.40
CA LYS A 24 16.35 -33.12 -4.41
C LYS A 24 15.98 -33.52 -2.98
N ASP A 25 16.97 -33.86 -2.15
CA ASP A 25 16.77 -34.23 -0.74
C ASP A 25 16.14 -33.10 0.09
N LEU A 26 16.50 -31.85 -0.22
CA LEU A 26 15.98 -30.67 0.47
C LEU A 26 14.60 -30.22 -0.02
N ASP A 27 13.95 -30.99 -0.90
CA ASP A 27 12.61 -30.71 -1.45
C ASP A 27 12.51 -29.29 -2.01
N MET A 28 13.45 -28.93 -2.89
CA MET A 28 13.57 -27.61 -3.51
C MET A 28 12.23 -27.08 -4.09
N LYS A 29 11.35 -27.97 -4.56
CA LYS A 29 10.05 -27.62 -5.12
C LYS A 29 9.14 -26.88 -4.12
N LYS A 30 9.05 -27.30 -2.86
CA LYS A 30 8.27 -26.58 -1.82
C LYS A 30 8.74 -25.13 -1.61
N CYS A 31 9.98 -24.82 -1.98
CA CYS A 31 10.53 -23.47 -1.89
C CYS A 31 10.38 -22.66 -3.20
N LEU A 32 10.09 -23.33 -4.33
CA LEU A 32 9.73 -22.66 -5.59
C LEU A 32 8.34 -22.02 -5.53
N ASP A 33 7.45 -22.54 -4.68
CA ASP A 33 6.08 -22.05 -4.45
C ASP A 33 5.99 -21.02 -3.30
N GLY A 34 7.12 -20.48 -2.80
CA GLY A 34 7.14 -19.62 -1.60
C GLY A 34 8.14 -18.45 -1.60
N ARG A 35 7.97 -17.55 -0.61
CA ARG A 35 8.70 -16.28 -0.39
C ARG A 35 10.24 -16.41 -0.51
N LYS A 36 10.92 -15.41 -1.09
CA LYS A 36 12.40 -15.31 -1.31
C LYS A 36 13.28 -15.77 -0.12
N VAL A 37 12.83 -15.58 1.11
CA VAL A 37 13.56 -15.93 2.35
C VAL A 37 13.75 -17.44 2.53
N ARG A 38 12.78 -18.28 2.12
CA ARG A 38 12.89 -19.75 2.24
C ARG A 38 13.97 -20.32 1.32
N ASN A 39 14.05 -19.79 0.08
CA ASN A 39 15.10 -20.15 -0.87
C ASN A 39 16.52 -19.91 -0.32
N ASN A 40 16.74 -18.78 0.37
CA ASN A 40 18.06 -18.46 0.90
C ASN A 40 18.49 -19.40 2.04
N LYS A 41 17.55 -19.88 2.88
CA LYS A 41 17.85 -20.87 3.93
C LYS A 41 18.28 -22.21 3.34
N LEU A 42 17.62 -22.68 2.29
CA LEU A 42 17.94 -23.95 1.63
C LEU A 42 19.32 -23.90 0.98
N PHE A 43 19.65 -22.84 0.23
CA PHE A 43 20.99 -22.71 -0.36
C PHE A 43 22.11 -22.57 0.68
N LYS A 44 21.83 -22.08 1.90
CA LYS A 44 22.78 -22.14 3.03
C LYS A 44 23.00 -23.56 3.53
N VAL A 45 21.97 -24.42 3.54
CA VAL A 45 22.10 -25.84 3.87
C VAL A 45 22.88 -26.58 2.77
N ALA A 46 22.53 -26.32 1.50
CA ALA A 46 23.24 -26.89 0.36
C ALA A 46 24.72 -26.50 0.35
N HIS A 47 25.03 -25.23 0.63
CA HIS A 47 26.41 -24.76 0.79
C HIS A 47 27.19 -25.57 1.83
N ARG A 48 26.62 -25.81 3.02
CA ARG A 48 27.30 -26.62 4.05
C ARG A 48 27.53 -28.07 3.61
N ARG A 49 26.56 -28.68 2.91
CA ARG A 49 26.69 -30.06 2.40
C ARG A 49 27.72 -30.16 1.28
N MET A 50 27.76 -29.18 0.37
CA MET A 50 28.77 -29.10 -0.69
C MET A 50 30.18 -28.95 -0.10
N MET A 51 30.35 -28.08 0.92
CA MET A 51 31.62 -27.89 1.63
C MET A 51 32.09 -29.17 2.32
N ALA A 52 31.18 -29.90 2.98
CA ALA A 52 31.50 -31.18 3.62
C ALA A 52 31.97 -32.26 2.63
N ALA A 53 31.53 -32.17 1.37
CA ALA A 53 31.97 -33.04 0.29
C ALA A 53 33.24 -32.54 -0.45
N GLY A 54 33.89 -31.48 0.05
CA GLY A 54 35.13 -30.92 -0.50
C GLY A 54 34.94 -29.86 -1.59
N TYR A 55 33.71 -29.47 -1.92
CA TYR A 55 33.42 -28.47 -2.95
C TYR A 55 33.17 -27.08 -2.34
N HIS A 56 34.06 -26.14 -2.68
CA HIS A 56 34.09 -24.81 -2.07
C HIS A 56 33.36 -23.78 -2.93
N ARG A 57 32.01 -23.80 -2.89
CA ARG A 57 31.14 -22.86 -3.64
C ARG A 57 30.34 -21.97 -2.71
N SER A 58 30.29 -20.67 -2.98
CA SER A 58 29.46 -19.73 -2.24
C SER A 58 27.97 -19.97 -2.46
N VAL A 59 27.14 -19.54 -1.50
CA VAL A 59 25.67 -19.62 -1.60
C VAL A 59 25.15 -18.99 -2.90
N ASP A 60 25.73 -17.88 -3.33
CA ASP A 60 25.31 -17.18 -4.55
C ASP A 60 25.77 -17.88 -5.82
N GLN A 61 26.92 -18.57 -5.79
CA GLN A 61 27.35 -19.46 -6.88
C GLN A 61 26.40 -20.65 -7.04
N LEU A 62 25.93 -21.25 -5.93
CA LEU A 62 24.93 -22.32 -5.97
C LEU A 62 23.61 -21.83 -6.57
N LYS A 63 23.13 -20.66 -6.15
CA LYS A 63 21.91 -20.04 -6.71
C LYS A 63 22.05 -19.75 -8.20
N PHE A 64 23.20 -19.22 -8.61
CA PHE A 64 23.45 -18.90 -10.01
C PHE A 64 23.50 -20.17 -10.86
N ARG A 65 24.16 -21.23 -10.39
CA ARG A 65 24.18 -22.53 -11.06
C ARG A 65 22.78 -23.11 -11.18
N TRP A 66 22.01 -23.13 -10.10
CA TRP A 66 20.61 -23.55 -10.11
C TRP A 66 19.76 -22.74 -11.10
N LYS A 67 19.94 -21.42 -11.17
CA LYS A 67 19.24 -20.55 -12.15
C LYS A 67 19.52 -20.97 -13.59
N LEU A 68 20.77 -21.29 -13.93
CA LEU A 68 21.14 -21.75 -15.28
C LEU A 68 20.52 -23.10 -15.61
N LEU A 69 20.61 -24.05 -14.67
CA LEU A 69 20.02 -25.39 -14.80
C LEU A 69 18.49 -25.29 -14.96
N LYS A 70 17.81 -24.54 -14.08
CA LYS A 70 16.37 -24.26 -14.17
C LYS A 70 15.97 -23.60 -15.50
N SER A 71 16.76 -22.66 -16.00
CA SER A 71 16.49 -22.00 -17.29
C SER A 71 16.58 -22.99 -18.46
N ALA A 72 17.55 -23.92 -18.42
CA ALA A 72 17.69 -24.94 -19.44
C ALA A 72 16.55 -25.96 -19.41
N TYR A 73 16.08 -26.34 -18.21
CA TYR A 73 14.88 -27.18 -18.02
C TYR A 73 13.64 -26.59 -18.70
N TYR A 74 13.30 -25.33 -18.40
CA TYR A 74 12.09 -24.71 -18.95
C TYR A 74 12.19 -24.45 -20.45
N LYS A 75 13.39 -24.19 -20.97
CA LYS A 75 13.59 -24.06 -22.42
C LYS A 75 13.30 -25.38 -23.13
N PHE A 76 13.79 -26.50 -22.58
CA PHE A 76 13.51 -27.83 -23.11
C PHE A 76 12.02 -28.22 -23.02
N LYS A 77 11.36 -27.93 -21.89
CA LYS A 77 9.93 -28.24 -21.70
C LYS A 77 8.99 -27.51 -22.67
N ARG A 78 9.41 -26.36 -23.22
CA ARG A 78 8.63 -25.57 -24.20
C ARG A 78 8.82 -26.01 -25.64
N GLU A 79 9.98 -26.62 -25.96
CA GLU A 79 10.38 -26.97 -27.32
C GLU A 79 11.10 -28.34 -27.32
N PRO A 80 10.36 -29.46 -27.17
CA PRO A 80 10.94 -30.79 -26.99
C PRO A 80 11.74 -31.29 -28.22
N ASP A 81 11.37 -30.85 -29.43
CA ASP A 81 11.94 -31.31 -30.70
C ASP A 81 13.01 -30.37 -31.31
N SER A 82 13.39 -29.31 -30.61
CA SER A 82 14.38 -28.34 -31.10
C SER A 82 15.81 -28.89 -30.95
N PRO A 83 16.66 -28.88 -32.00
CA PRO A 83 18.05 -29.28 -31.89
C PRO A 83 18.77 -28.32 -30.94
N ALA A 84 19.05 -28.79 -29.72
CA ALA A 84 19.70 -27.98 -28.69
C ALA A 84 21.05 -27.45 -29.23
N PRO A 85 21.33 -26.13 -29.13
CA PRO A 85 22.61 -25.59 -29.57
C PRO A 85 23.76 -26.34 -28.89
N THR A 86 24.93 -26.46 -29.53
CA THR A 86 26.10 -27.24 -29.05
C THR A 86 26.51 -26.90 -27.61
N LYS A 87 26.22 -25.67 -27.14
CA LYS A 87 26.42 -25.21 -25.74
C LYS A 87 25.43 -25.79 -24.71
N MET A 88 24.38 -26.50 -25.14
CA MET A 88 23.34 -27.14 -24.32
C MET A 88 23.41 -28.67 -24.29
N GLN A 89 24.34 -29.31 -25.02
CA GLN A 89 24.50 -30.77 -24.96
C GLN A 89 24.85 -31.25 -23.53
N GLY A 90 25.62 -30.48 -22.77
CA GLY A 90 25.97 -30.80 -21.38
C GLY A 90 24.78 -30.77 -20.40
N TRP A 91 23.66 -30.14 -20.75
CA TRP A 91 22.48 -30.07 -19.90
C TRP A 91 21.68 -31.38 -19.89
N ARG A 92 21.57 -32.07 -21.03
CA ARG A 92 20.77 -33.31 -21.15
C ARG A 92 21.17 -34.38 -20.13
N ARG A 93 22.43 -34.40 -19.70
CA ARG A 93 22.89 -35.33 -18.66
C ARG A 93 22.20 -35.12 -17.31
N TYR A 94 21.74 -33.91 -17.02
CA TYR A 94 21.06 -33.56 -15.77
C TYR A 94 19.54 -33.63 -15.87
N GLU A 95 18.99 -33.97 -17.04
CA GLU A 95 17.56 -33.94 -17.32
C GLU A 95 16.76 -34.80 -16.34
N LYS A 96 17.15 -36.05 -16.13
CA LYS A 96 16.47 -36.97 -15.19
C LYS A 96 16.44 -36.43 -13.76
N ALA A 97 17.57 -35.91 -13.27
CA ALA A 97 17.67 -35.34 -11.92
C ALA A 97 16.80 -34.08 -11.79
N MET A 98 16.77 -33.25 -12.82
CA MET A 98 15.99 -32.01 -12.84
C MET A 98 14.50 -32.27 -12.95
N VAL A 99 14.07 -33.23 -13.78
CA VAL A 99 12.68 -33.70 -13.81
C VAL A 99 12.29 -34.25 -12.45
N ALA A 100 13.13 -35.07 -11.81
CA ALA A 100 12.85 -35.61 -10.48
C ALA A 100 12.69 -34.50 -9.41
N ILE A 101 13.48 -33.42 -9.46
CA ILE A 101 13.36 -32.29 -8.53
C ILE A 101 12.13 -31.43 -8.84
N MET A 102 11.85 -31.18 -10.12
CA MET A 102 10.79 -30.26 -10.55
C MET A 102 9.40 -30.91 -10.55
N GLU A 103 9.34 -32.23 -10.70
CA GLU A 103 8.10 -32.99 -10.88
C GLU A 103 7.79 -33.97 -9.73
N SER A 104 8.63 -34.02 -8.68
CA SER A 104 8.35 -34.83 -7.49
C SER A 104 6.96 -34.54 -6.92
N ARG A 105 6.19 -35.61 -6.67
CA ARG A 105 4.98 -35.64 -5.86
C ARG A 105 5.28 -36.57 -4.69
N HIS A 106 5.26 -36.06 -3.46
CA HIS A 106 5.20 -36.92 -2.27
C HIS A 106 3.76 -37.00 -1.76
N PRO A 107 3.26 -38.19 -1.37
CA PRO A 107 1.96 -38.33 -0.73
C PRO A 107 1.97 -37.60 0.61
N LEU A 108 0.89 -36.88 0.91
CA LEU A 108 0.62 -36.37 2.25
C LEU A 108 0.42 -37.57 3.18
N VAL A 109 1.35 -37.78 4.12
CA VAL A 109 1.17 -38.72 5.22
C VAL A 109 0.39 -38.00 6.32
N GLY A 110 -0.80 -38.54 6.65
CA GLY A 110 -1.34 -38.55 8.00
C GLY A 110 -2.41 -37.51 8.35
N ALA A 111 -3.67 -37.83 8.06
CA ALA A 111 -4.78 -37.75 9.02
C ALA A 111 -5.96 -38.55 8.45
N GLY A 112 -6.09 -39.80 8.90
CA GLY A 112 -7.31 -40.56 8.70
C GLY A 112 -8.37 -40.06 9.67
N VAL A 113 -9.56 -39.76 9.16
CA VAL A 113 -10.83 -39.99 9.86
C VAL A 113 -11.81 -40.53 8.82
N HIS A 114 -12.61 -41.46 9.30
CA HIS A 114 -13.44 -42.43 8.60
C HIS A 114 -14.38 -41.93 7.51
N SER A 115 -14.62 -42.87 6.60
CA SER A 115 -15.82 -43.09 5.81
C SER A 115 -17.11 -42.65 6.51
N ASP A 116 -18.01 -42.01 5.77
CA ASP A 116 -19.26 -42.68 5.41
C ASP A 116 -19.87 -42.06 4.15
N ARG A 117 -20.36 -42.97 3.30
CA ARG A 117 -21.24 -42.69 2.17
C ARG A 117 -22.61 -42.35 2.74
N ASN A 118 -23.28 -41.37 2.17
CA ASN A 118 -24.68 -41.50 1.81
C ASN A 118 -25.03 -40.54 0.67
N ASP A 119 -25.75 -41.12 -0.29
CA ASP A 119 -26.47 -40.44 -1.35
C ASP A 119 -27.48 -39.45 -0.76
N GLU A 120 -27.60 -38.28 -1.37
CA GLU A 120 -28.89 -37.62 -1.51
C GLU A 120 -28.86 -36.68 -2.73
N GLN A 121 -29.74 -37.00 -3.68
CA GLN A 121 -30.19 -36.12 -4.75
C GLN A 121 -30.95 -34.93 -4.17
N THR A 122 -30.86 -33.79 -4.85
CA THR A 122 -31.77 -32.61 -4.95
C THR A 122 -30.87 -31.38 -5.09
N GLU A 123 -31.16 -30.31 -5.82
CA GLU A 123 -32.18 -29.91 -6.77
C GLU A 123 -31.58 -28.64 -7.42
N ASP A 124 -31.78 -28.45 -8.72
CA ASP A 124 -31.52 -27.17 -9.37
C ASP A 124 -32.40 -26.09 -8.72
N SER A 125 -31.77 -25.07 -8.14
CA SER A 125 -32.46 -23.80 -7.88
C SER A 125 -31.54 -22.64 -8.20
N ASP A 126 -31.94 -21.91 -9.25
CA ASP A 126 -31.46 -20.58 -9.60
C ASP A 126 -31.75 -19.61 -8.44
N GLY A 127 -30.80 -19.51 -7.51
CA GLY A 127 -30.78 -18.46 -6.51
C GLY A 127 -30.13 -17.22 -7.10
N GLU A 128 -30.93 -16.27 -7.60
CA GLU A 128 -30.52 -14.88 -7.73
C GLU A 128 -30.08 -14.39 -6.33
N ALA A 129 -28.77 -14.45 -6.07
CA ALA A 129 -28.18 -13.77 -4.95
C ALA A 129 -28.42 -12.27 -5.17
N SER A 130 -29.37 -11.70 -4.42
CA SER A 130 -29.63 -10.26 -4.42
C SER A 130 -28.34 -9.55 -4.04
N MET A 131 -27.59 -9.07 -5.05
CA MET A 131 -26.47 -8.18 -4.82
C MET A 131 -27.07 -6.91 -4.24
N LEU A 132 -26.77 -6.64 -2.96
CA LEU A 132 -26.94 -5.32 -2.40
C LEU A 132 -26.30 -4.32 -3.39
N PRO A 133 -26.99 -3.22 -3.74
CA PRO A 133 -26.45 -2.27 -4.70
C PRO A 133 -25.08 -1.82 -4.20
N TRP A 134 -24.08 -1.92 -5.08
CA TRP A 134 -22.77 -1.31 -4.81
C TRP A 134 -23.03 0.12 -4.34
N PRO A 135 -22.43 0.56 -3.21
CA PRO A 135 -22.66 1.90 -2.70
C PRO A 135 -22.45 2.84 -3.88
N GLN A 136 -23.54 3.44 -4.32
CA GLN A 136 -23.45 4.48 -5.31
C GLN A 136 -22.51 5.51 -4.68
N PRO A 137 -21.50 6.05 -5.39
CA PRO A 137 -20.96 7.33 -5.00
C PRO A 137 -22.20 8.17 -4.72
N CYS A 138 -22.26 8.79 -3.54
CA CYS A 138 -23.38 9.64 -3.18
C CYS A 138 -23.76 10.38 -4.46
N PRO A 139 -25.01 10.22 -4.97
CA PRO A 139 -25.39 10.84 -6.23
C PRO A 139 -24.91 12.26 -6.15
N ASP A 140 -24.40 12.81 -7.25
CA ASP A 140 -23.92 14.17 -7.34
C ASP A 140 -24.95 15.14 -6.73
N ASN A 141 -24.83 15.26 -5.42
CA ASN A 141 -25.48 16.19 -4.55
C ASN A 141 -24.54 17.40 -4.45
N SER A 142 -23.43 17.41 -5.20
CA SER A 142 -22.62 18.61 -5.41
C SER A 142 -23.32 19.61 -6.33
N THR A 143 -24.45 19.27 -6.95
CA THR A 143 -25.30 20.28 -7.61
C THR A 143 -26.69 20.45 -7.01
N HIS A 144 -27.26 19.46 -6.31
CA HIS A 144 -28.60 19.58 -5.71
C HIS A 144 -28.65 19.64 -4.19
N ASN A 145 -27.53 19.40 -3.50
CA ASN A 145 -27.39 19.55 -2.05
C ASN A 145 -26.27 20.51 -1.67
N LEU A 146 -25.49 21.02 -2.64
CA LEU A 146 -24.59 22.15 -2.47
C LEU A 146 -25.37 23.47 -2.29
N ASP A 147 -26.65 23.49 -2.66
CA ASP A 147 -27.59 24.56 -2.33
C ASP A 147 -28.14 24.47 -0.89
N LEU A 148 -28.01 23.31 -0.23
CA LEU A 148 -28.54 23.03 1.12
C LEU A 148 -27.45 22.77 2.17
N ILE A 149 -26.23 22.46 1.74
CA ILE A 149 -25.04 22.37 2.55
C ILE A 149 -24.20 23.60 2.22
N VAL A 150 -24.27 24.58 3.12
CA VAL A 150 -23.44 25.80 3.16
C VAL A 150 -23.97 26.97 2.30
N LYS A 151 -25.03 27.62 2.78
CA LYS A 151 -24.91 29.07 3.02
C LYS A 151 -24.15 29.25 4.34
N LEU A 152 -22.85 28.94 4.38
CA LEU A 152 -21.97 29.62 5.32
C LEU A 152 -21.93 31.05 4.80
N ASP A 153 -22.18 31.98 5.70
CA ASP A 153 -22.12 33.40 5.42
C ASP A 153 -20.77 33.69 4.74
N PRO A 154 -20.73 34.26 3.52
CA PRO A 154 -19.47 34.59 2.83
C PRO A 154 -18.56 35.50 3.67
N ASP A 155 -19.10 36.18 4.68
CA ASP A 155 -18.33 36.94 5.66
C ASP A 155 -17.56 36.07 6.67
N MET A 156 -18.02 34.86 7.02
CA MET A 156 -17.32 33.93 7.93
C MET A 156 -16.05 33.32 7.32
N ASP A 157 -16.06 33.04 6.01
CA ASP A 157 -14.90 32.49 5.28
C ASP A 157 -13.75 33.51 5.17
N SER A 158 -14.07 34.81 5.25
CA SER A 158 -13.06 35.88 5.20
C SER A 158 -12.21 35.99 6.47
N GLN A 159 -12.68 35.46 7.61
CA GLN A 159 -12.05 35.64 8.92
C GLN A 159 -11.38 34.40 9.50
N LEU A 160 -11.80 33.18 9.13
CA LEU A 160 -11.27 31.95 9.73
C LEU A 160 -9.75 31.82 9.55
N LYS A 161 -9.03 31.66 10.67
CA LYS A 161 -7.57 31.50 10.65
C LYS A 161 -7.14 30.06 10.85
N ILE A 162 -6.25 29.59 9.98
CA ILE A 162 -5.79 28.21 9.93
C ILE A 162 -4.30 28.14 10.22
N GLY A 163 -3.94 27.34 11.22
CA GLY A 163 -2.57 27.14 11.66
C GLY A 163 -2.07 25.75 11.36
N PHE A 164 -0.81 25.62 10.92
CA PHE A 164 -0.12 24.35 10.83
C PHE A 164 1.08 24.33 11.76
N VAL A 165 1.05 23.42 12.73
CA VAL A 165 2.20 23.05 13.54
C VAL A 165 2.95 21.93 12.84
N GLY A 166 4.04 22.29 12.17
CA GLY A 166 4.80 21.42 11.27
C GLY A 166 4.63 21.80 9.79
N ALA A 167 5.75 21.89 9.08
CA ALA A 167 5.78 22.19 7.64
C ALA A 167 6.08 20.94 6.79
N GLY A 168 5.50 19.79 7.15
CA GLY A 168 5.71 18.51 6.47
C GLY A 168 5.00 18.39 5.11
N ASN A 169 5.20 17.29 4.40
CA ASN A 169 4.52 17.05 3.10
C ASN A 169 3.00 17.01 3.23
N MET A 170 2.47 16.49 4.34
CA MET A 170 1.02 16.47 4.58
C MET A 170 0.46 17.87 4.81
N ALA A 171 1.12 18.69 5.63
CA ALA A 171 0.76 20.11 5.76
C ALA A 171 0.73 20.80 4.38
N PHE A 172 1.76 20.61 3.57
CA PHE A 172 1.83 21.23 2.25
C PHE A 172 0.73 20.76 1.29
N GLY A 173 0.42 19.46 1.27
CA GLY A 173 -0.66 18.92 0.45
C GLY A 173 -2.03 19.48 0.84
N ILE A 174 -2.30 19.51 2.15
CA ILE A 174 -3.55 20.06 2.71
C ILE A 174 -3.66 21.57 2.43
N THR A 175 -2.59 22.33 2.67
CA THR A 175 -2.55 23.77 2.35
C THR A 175 -2.86 24.00 0.87
N LYS A 176 -2.25 23.25 -0.05
CA LYS A 176 -2.56 23.38 -1.48
C LYS A 176 -4.03 23.11 -1.81
N GLY A 177 -4.64 22.13 -1.16
CA GLY A 177 -6.06 21.83 -1.33
C GLY A 177 -6.94 22.97 -0.84
N MET A 178 -6.69 23.46 0.37
CA MET A 178 -7.41 24.62 0.94
C MET A 178 -7.32 25.85 0.04
N LEU A 179 -6.13 26.18 -0.47
CA LEU A 179 -5.95 27.31 -1.38
C LEU A 179 -6.71 27.13 -2.70
N SER A 180 -6.82 25.90 -3.18
CA SER A 180 -7.62 25.59 -4.38
C SER A 180 -9.12 25.69 -4.12
N GLY A 181 -9.54 25.54 -2.86
CA GLY A 181 -10.90 25.74 -2.36
C GLY A 181 -11.22 27.16 -1.91
N ASN A 182 -10.48 28.16 -2.41
CA ASN A 182 -10.67 29.59 -2.14
C ASN A 182 -10.30 30.08 -0.72
N VAL A 183 -9.61 29.27 0.10
CA VAL A 183 -8.99 29.79 1.33
C VAL A 183 -7.85 30.75 0.95
N LEU A 184 -7.88 31.97 1.48
CA LEU A 184 -6.84 32.96 1.21
C LEU A 184 -5.49 32.55 1.87
N PRO A 185 -4.35 32.69 1.18
CA PRO A 185 -3.04 32.43 1.79
C PRO A 185 -2.77 33.22 3.07
N SER A 186 -3.32 34.45 3.17
CA SER A 186 -3.23 35.32 4.35
C SER A 186 -3.99 34.80 5.57
N ASN A 187 -4.85 33.80 5.39
CA ASN A 187 -5.57 33.12 6.47
C ASN A 187 -4.83 31.88 6.96
N ILE A 188 -3.70 31.51 6.36
CA ILE A 188 -2.92 30.34 6.73
C ILE A 188 -1.58 30.78 7.34
N LYS A 189 -1.20 30.17 8.46
CA LYS A 189 0.13 30.32 9.07
C LYS A 189 0.76 28.96 9.35
N VAL A 190 2.05 28.80 9.04
CA VAL A 190 2.76 27.52 9.19
C VAL A 190 4.01 27.68 10.04
N SER A 191 4.23 26.78 11.00
CA SER A 191 5.44 26.73 11.82
C SER A 191 6.32 25.53 11.52
N ALA A 192 7.64 25.73 11.62
CA ALA A 192 8.62 24.64 11.62
C ALA A 192 9.88 25.03 12.40
N PRO A 193 10.61 24.06 13.00
CA PRO A 193 11.85 24.35 13.73
C PRO A 193 13.02 24.76 12.83
N SER A 194 12.91 24.59 11.50
CA SER A 194 13.95 24.97 10.53
C SER A 194 13.32 25.51 9.25
N SER A 195 14.03 26.39 8.54
CA SER A 195 13.53 27.03 7.32
C SER A 195 13.51 26.12 6.10
N ARG A 196 14.03 24.88 6.21
CA ARG A 196 14.18 23.91 5.11
C ARG A 196 12.91 23.71 4.29
N ASN A 197 11.76 23.65 4.95
CA ASN A 197 10.47 23.41 4.31
C ASN A 197 9.58 24.65 4.24
N LEU A 198 9.99 25.79 4.81
CA LEU A 198 9.15 26.99 4.86
C LEU A 198 9.08 27.71 3.51
N GLY A 199 10.15 27.68 2.72
CA GLY A 199 10.22 28.37 1.42
C GLY A 199 9.05 28.02 0.48
N ARG A 200 8.70 26.74 0.36
CA ARG A 200 7.56 26.31 -0.47
C ARG A 200 6.20 26.83 -0.01
N PHE A 201 6.03 27.17 1.28
CA PHE A 201 4.79 27.80 1.76
C PHE A 201 4.80 29.30 1.48
N GLN A 202 5.95 29.95 1.63
CA GLN A 202 6.12 31.36 1.25
C GLN A 202 5.86 31.58 -0.24
N GLU A 203 6.27 30.64 -1.10
CA GLU A 203 5.96 30.65 -2.55
C GLU A 203 4.45 30.61 -2.83
N LEU A 204 3.64 30.10 -1.90
CA LEU A 204 2.17 30.11 -1.97
C LEU A 204 1.55 31.37 -1.34
N GLY A 205 2.36 32.32 -0.87
CA GLY A 205 1.89 33.52 -0.16
C GLY A 205 1.46 33.26 1.29
N VAL A 206 1.76 32.08 1.84
CA VAL A 206 1.37 31.67 3.20
C VAL A 206 2.36 32.21 4.22
N ALA A 207 1.85 32.73 5.35
CA ALA A 207 2.69 33.22 6.44
C ALA A 207 3.44 32.06 7.10
N VAL A 208 4.70 32.28 7.45
CA VAL A 208 5.55 31.26 8.10
C VAL A 208 6.20 31.81 9.36
N THR A 209 6.42 30.93 10.34
CA THR A 209 7.10 31.27 11.59
C THR A 209 7.93 30.08 12.11
N HIS A 210 8.77 30.33 13.09
CA HIS A 210 9.46 29.30 13.86
C HIS A 210 8.76 29.02 15.21
N SER A 211 7.70 29.76 15.56
CA SER A 211 6.98 29.64 16.82
C SER A 211 5.67 28.87 16.67
N ASN A 212 5.56 27.71 17.32
CA ASN A 212 4.30 26.97 17.39
C ASN A 212 3.23 27.77 18.13
N THR A 213 3.61 28.49 19.19
CA THR A 213 2.71 29.32 20.00
C THR A 213 2.09 30.43 19.17
N GLU A 214 2.88 31.10 18.32
CA GLU A 214 2.36 32.15 17.43
C GLU A 214 1.31 31.59 16.46
N VAL A 215 1.54 30.39 15.91
CA VAL A 215 0.55 29.73 15.06
C VAL A 215 -0.75 29.49 15.82
N VAL A 216 -0.68 28.96 17.05
CA VAL A 216 -1.88 28.67 17.84
C VAL A 216 -2.62 29.95 18.23
N CYS A 217 -1.92 30.97 18.73
CA CYS A 217 -2.53 32.24 19.12
C CYS A 217 -3.19 32.99 17.96
N ASP A 218 -2.76 32.76 16.73
CA ASP A 218 -3.30 33.43 15.55
C ASP A 218 -4.28 32.57 14.74
N SER A 219 -4.68 31.39 15.25
CA SER A 219 -5.53 30.43 14.52
C SER A 219 -6.78 30.03 15.30
N ASP A 220 -7.84 29.72 14.57
CA ASP A 220 -9.04 29.06 15.07
C ASP A 220 -8.96 27.53 14.83
N LEU A 221 -8.43 27.13 13.68
CA LEU A 221 -8.22 25.73 13.32
C LEU A 221 -6.72 25.39 13.32
N VAL A 222 -6.28 24.49 14.20
CA VAL A 222 -4.87 24.17 14.40
C VAL A 222 -4.56 22.74 13.96
N PHE A 223 -3.84 22.59 12.85
CA PHE A 223 -3.35 21.30 12.36
C PHE A 223 -2.02 20.90 13.01
N ILE A 224 -2.02 19.75 13.70
CA ILE A 224 -0.81 19.12 14.23
C ILE A 224 -0.27 18.14 13.19
N THR A 225 0.76 18.56 12.46
CA THR A 225 1.34 17.81 11.31
C THR A 225 2.80 17.38 11.52
N VAL A 226 3.22 17.32 12.78
CA VAL A 226 4.51 16.79 13.17
C VAL A 226 4.53 15.25 13.15
N LYS A 227 5.73 14.67 13.26
CA LYS A 227 5.85 13.20 13.37
C LYS A 227 5.19 12.72 14.67
N PRO A 228 4.65 11.49 14.72
CA PRO A 228 3.90 10.99 15.89
C PRO A 228 4.65 11.12 17.23
N HIS A 229 5.95 10.79 17.27
CA HIS A 229 6.75 10.90 18.49
C HIS A 229 7.01 12.35 18.96
N LEU A 230 6.76 13.35 18.10
CA LEU A 230 6.86 14.76 18.44
C LEU A 230 5.53 15.35 18.91
N VAL A 231 4.41 14.62 18.78
CA VAL A 231 3.10 15.13 19.18
C VAL A 231 3.06 15.43 20.68
N PRO A 232 3.45 14.52 21.61
CA PRO A 232 3.40 14.84 23.03
C PRO A 232 4.14 16.12 23.43
N PRO A 233 5.45 16.31 23.11
CA PRO A 233 6.15 17.53 23.49
C PRO A 233 5.59 18.79 22.81
N VAL A 234 5.07 18.68 21.58
CA VAL A 234 4.43 19.82 20.89
C VAL A 234 3.11 20.20 21.55
N LEU A 235 2.28 19.22 21.90
CA LEU A 235 1.01 19.48 22.58
C LEU A 235 1.25 20.07 23.98
N SER A 236 2.20 19.53 24.75
CA SER A 236 2.56 20.11 26.05
C SER A 236 3.04 21.57 25.93
N GLN A 237 3.74 21.91 24.85
CA GLN A 237 4.19 23.29 24.59
C GLN A 237 3.01 24.23 24.30
N ILE A 238 2.05 23.81 23.47
CA ILE A 238 0.97 24.70 23.01
C ILE A 238 -0.27 24.66 23.90
N SER A 239 -0.45 23.62 24.71
CA SER A 239 -1.60 23.40 25.59
C SER A 239 -2.00 24.62 26.43
N PRO A 240 -1.07 25.40 27.03
CA PRO A 240 -1.40 26.62 27.77
C PRO A 240 -2.06 27.73 26.94
N HIS A 241 -2.00 27.66 25.62
CA HIS A 241 -2.56 28.64 24.69
C HIS A 241 -3.82 28.14 23.98
N ILE A 242 -4.20 26.89 24.21
CA ILE A 242 -5.43 26.31 23.67
C ILE A 242 -6.60 26.74 24.55
N THR A 243 -7.68 27.14 23.88
CA THR A 243 -8.94 27.61 24.47
C THR A 243 -10.10 26.99 23.70
N ASP A 244 -11.32 27.19 24.19
CA ASP A 244 -12.59 26.75 23.59
C ASP A 244 -12.82 27.21 22.14
N ARG A 245 -12.17 28.30 21.70
CA ARG A 245 -12.23 28.75 20.30
C ARG A 245 -11.51 27.81 19.33
N HIS A 246 -10.54 27.01 19.81
CA HIS A 246 -9.63 26.28 18.93
C HIS A 246 -10.17 24.89 18.61
N VAL A 247 -10.11 24.54 17.32
CA VAL A 247 -10.31 23.17 16.84
C VAL A 247 -8.95 22.58 16.51
N VAL A 248 -8.52 21.56 17.27
CA VAL A 248 -7.23 20.90 17.09
C VAL A 248 -7.39 19.68 16.19
N VAL A 249 -6.78 19.71 15.00
CA VAL A 249 -6.81 18.62 14.02
C VAL A 249 -5.47 17.92 13.98
N SER A 250 -5.38 16.68 14.46
CA SER A 250 -4.13 15.91 14.40
C SER A 250 -4.09 15.00 13.17
N VAL A 251 -2.99 15.06 12.40
CA VAL A 251 -2.73 14.12 11.29
C VAL A 251 -1.71 13.03 11.64
N ALA A 252 -1.37 12.90 12.92
CA ALA A 252 -0.33 11.99 13.37
C ALA A 252 -0.82 10.54 13.42
N ALA A 253 -0.17 9.68 12.62
CA ALA A 253 -0.44 8.25 12.63
C ALA A 253 -0.16 7.63 14.02
N GLY A 254 -1.11 6.85 14.53
CA GLY A 254 -0.98 6.11 15.79
C GLY A 254 -1.14 6.95 17.07
N VAL A 255 -1.49 8.23 16.98
CA VAL A 255 -1.87 9.03 18.16
C VAL A 255 -3.39 9.03 18.27
N THR A 256 -3.93 8.47 19.35
CA THR A 256 -5.39 8.34 19.52
C THR A 256 -6.02 9.64 19.99
N ILE A 257 -7.32 9.79 19.78
CA ILE A 257 -8.13 10.89 20.32
C ILE A 257 -7.95 10.97 21.83
N ALA A 258 -8.03 9.84 22.54
CA ALA A 258 -7.83 9.80 23.99
C ALA A 258 -6.48 10.40 24.41
N THR A 259 -5.38 10.08 23.71
CA THR A 259 -4.07 10.68 24.00
C THR A 259 -4.03 12.17 23.68
N LEU A 260 -4.71 12.62 22.62
CA LEU A 260 -4.78 14.05 22.30
C LEU A 260 -5.54 14.82 23.37
N GLU A 261 -6.70 14.30 23.81
CA GLU A 261 -7.54 14.91 24.85
C GLU A 261 -6.85 14.92 26.22
N GLU A 262 -6.06 13.88 26.55
CA GLU A 262 -5.26 13.83 27.79
C GLU A 262 -4.15 14.91 27.83
N LEU A 263 -3.58 15.25 26.67
CA LEU A 263 -2.47 16.21 26.57
C LEU A 263 -2.91 17.68 26.41
N LEU A 264 -4.21 17.90 26.19
CA LEU A 264 -4.81 19.20 25.96
C LEU A 264 -5.68 19.61 27.16
N PRO A 265 -6.06 20.89 27.29
CA PRO A 265 -6.98 21.32 28.33
C PRO A 265 -8.31 20.55 28.27
N GLU A 266 -8.94 20.38 29.43
CA GLU A 266 -10.27 19.75 29.51
C GLU A 266 -11.26 20.46 28.57
N ASN A 267 -12.14 19.70 27.92
CA ASN A 267 -13.10 20.17 26.92
C ASN A 267 -12.51 20.67 25.58
N SER A 268 -11.22 20.44 25.31
CA SER A 268 -10.64 20.79 24.01
C SER A 268 -11.35 20.11 22.85
N ILE A 269 -11.59 20.86 21.76
CA ILE A 269 -12.19 20.34 20.53
C ILE A 269 -11.09 19.67 19.70
N VAL A 270 -11.18 18.34 19.57
CA VAL A 270 -10.17 17.53 18.87
C VAL A 270 -10.80 16.78 17.69
N ILE A 271 -10.09 16.75 16.57
CA ILE A 271 -10.39 15.86 15.45
C ILE A 271 -9.12 15.09 15.07
N ARG A 272 -9.23 13.76 14.97
CA ARG A 272 -8.15 12.93 14.43
C ARG A 272 -8.42 12.72 12.94
N LEU A 273 -7.51 13.20 12.10
CA LEU A 273 -7.58 13.13 10.64
C LEU A 273 -6.48 12.19 10.13
N MET A 274 -6.80 11.32 9.19
CA MET A 274 -5.81 10.50 8.49
C MET A 274 -5.89 10.76 7.00
N PRO A 275 -5.00 11.59 6.43
CA PRO A 275 -4.85 11.74 4.99
C PRO A 275 -3.95 10.64 4.41
N ASN A 276 -3.87 10.58 3.08
CA ASN A 276 -2.87 9.79 2.37
C ASN A 276 -2.03 10.65 1.42
N LEU A 277 -0.99 10.05 0.80
CA LEU A 277 -0.03 10.78 -0.02
C LEU A 277 -0.67 11.55 -1.21
N PRO A 278 -1.65 11.00 -1.95
CA PRO A 278 -2.33 11.69 -3.04
C PRO A 278 -2.95 13.06 -2.73
N CYS A 279 -3.11 13.46 -1.46
CA CYS A 279 -3.46 14.85 -1.13
C CYS A 279 -2.49 15.88 -1.73
N VAL A 280 -1.22 15.52 -2.00
CA VAL A 280 -0.25 16.44 -2.64
C VAL A 280 -0.60 16.79 -4.09
N VAL A 281 -1.45 15.99 -4.73
CA VAL A 281 -1.99 16.21 -6.08
C VAL A 281 -3.52 16.35 -6.07
N GLN A 282 -4.10 16.65 -4.90
CA GLN A 282 -5.55 16.90 -4.74
C GLN A 282 -6.44 15.70 -5.13
N GLU A 283 -5.91 14.48 -4.99
CA GLU A 283 -6.62 13.22 -5.24
C GLU A 283 -6.57 12.31 -4.01
N GLY A 284 -6.59 12.95 -2.83
CA GLY A 284 -6.50 12.32 -1.53
C GLY A 284 -7.70 11.44 -1.19
N ALA A 285 -7.47 10.51 -0.26
CA ALA A 285 -8.52 9.89 0.53
C ALA A 285 -8.21 10.20 1.99
N LEU A 286 -9.15 10.86 2.66
CA LEU A 286 -9.03 11.37 4.01
C LEU A 286 -10.18 10.79 4.84
N LEU A 287 -9.85 10.22 6.00
CA LEU A 287 -10.84 9.80 6.99
C LEU A 287 -10.57 10.54 8.30
N PHE A 288 -11.61 11.08 8.92
CA PHE A 288 -11.50 11.70 10.23
C PHE A 288 -12.50 11.13 11.24
N ALA A 289 -12.14 11.26 12.52
CA ALA A 289 -12.97 10.93 13.65
C ALA A 289 -12.98 12.11 14.64
N ARG A 290 -14.17 12.43 15.14
CA ARG A 290 -14.38 13.48 16.15
C ARG A 290 -13.99 13.01 17.54
N GLY A 291 -13.36 13.90 18.29
CA GLY A 291 -13.20 13.76 19.73
C GLY A 291 -14.50 13.96 20.49
N SER A 292 -14.42 13.77 21.80
CA SER A 292 -15.53 13.78 22.75
C SER A 292 -16.30 15.11 22.74
N HIS A 293 -15.59 16.22 22.48
CA HIS A 293 -16.15 17.59 22.51
C HIS A 293 -16.36 18.20 21.12
N ALA A 294 -15.96 17.51 20.05
CA ALA A 294 -16.13 18.02 18.69
C ALA A 294 -17.58 17.83 18.21
N LYS A 295 -18.18 18.91 17.71
CA LYS A 295 -19.58 18.98 17.28
C LYS A 295 -19.71 18.62 15.79
N PRO A 296 -20.94 18.32 15.32
CA PRO A 296 -21.20 18.14 13.90
C PRO A 296 -20.77 19.34 13.03
N ASP A 297 -20.89 20.56 13.55
CA ASP A 297 -20.49 21.77 12.82
C ASP A 297 -18.96 21.84 12.61
N ASP A 298 -18.16 21.38 13.58
CA ASP A 298 -16.71 21.29 13.44
C ASP A 298 -16.30 20.29 12.35
N ALA A 299 -17.03 19.17 12.26
CA ALA A 299 -16.85 18.17 11.21
C ALA A 299 -17.28 18.70 9.84
N ALA A 300 -18.40 19.43 9.77
CA ALA A 300 -18.87 20.07 8.53
C ALA A 300 -17.86 21.11 8.04
N LEU A 301 -17.34 21.94 8.94
CA LEU A 301 -16.28 22.90 8.66
C LEU A 301 -15.02 22.21 8.11
N LEU A 302 -14.53 21.17 8.80
CA LEU A 302 -13.35 20.44 8.36
C LEU A 302 -13.56 19.80 6.97
N ARG A 303 -14.74 19.21 6.72
CA ARG A 303 -15.09 18.63 5.42
C ARG A 303 -15.11 19.69 4.33
N SER A 304 -15.71 20.86 4.59
CA SER A 304 -15.72 21.99 3.67
C SER A 304 -14.30 22.46 3.32
N LEU A 305 -13.42 22.60 4.31
CA LEU A 305 -12.04 23.06 4.05
C LEU A 305 -11.19 22.04 3.30
N LEU A 306 -11.47 20.74 3.46
CA LEU A 306 -10.67 19.67 2.91
C LEU A 306 -11.22 19.07 1.61
N HIS A 307 -12.41 19.48 1.14
CA HIS A 307 -13.04 18.86 -0.03
C HIS A 307 -12.16 18.93 -1.30
N CYS A 308 -11.40 20.02 -1.48
CA CYS A 308 -10.43 20.13 -2.58
C CYS A 308 -9.19 19.24 -2.42
N CYS A 309 -8.97 18.63 -1.25
CA CYS A 309 -7.87 17.69 -1.05
C CYS A 309 -8.15 16.29 -1.64
N GLY A 310 -9.42 15.98 -1.91
CA GLY A 310 -9.90 14.68 -2.38
C GLY A 310 -11.14 14.21 -1.63
N LEU A 311 -11.34 12.88 -1.53
CA LEU A 311 -12.45 12.30 -0.77
C LEU A 311 -12.24 12.52 0.74
N VAL A 312 -13.21 13.14 1.42
CA VAL A 312 -13.16 13.38 2.86
C VAL A 312 -14.36 12.71 3.51
N GLU A 313 -14.11 11.74 4.39
CA GLU A 313 -15.16 11.02 5.11
C GLU A 313 -15.00 11.09 6.63
N GLU A 314 -16.13 10.97 7.32
CA GLU A 314 -16.20 10.85 8.78
C GLU A 314 -16.49 9.40 9.14
N GLY A 315 -15.88 8.90 10.22
CA GLY A 315 -16.23 7.61 10.77
C GLY A 315 -15.70 7.41 12.20
N PRO A 316 -15.99 6.25 12.80
CA PRO A 316 -15.42 5.87 14.09
C PRO A 316 -13.89 5.88 14.05
N GLU A 317 -13.25 6.23 15.17
CA GLU A 317 -11.79 6.23 15.27
C GLU A 317 -11.16 4.87 14.93
N ALA A 318 -11.86 3.77 15.24
CA ALA A 318 -11.45 2.41 14.90
C ALA A 318 -11.23 2.18 13.40
N TRP A 319 -11.85 2.99 12.53
CA TRP A 319 -11.67 2.92 11.08
C TRP A 319 -10.41 3.64 10.62
N ILE A 320 -9.77 4.49 11.43
CA ILE A 320 -8.54 5.19 11.04
C ILE A 320 -7.38 4.22 10.80
N ASP A 321 -7.25 3.16 11.61
CA ASP A 321 -6.22 2.15 11.40
C ASP A 321 -6.52 1.30 10.15
N ILE A 322 -7.80 1.03 9.88
CA ILE A 322 -8.26 0.35 8.65
C ILE A 322 -7.94 1.22 7.42
N HIS A 323 -8.27 2.51 7.49
CA HIS A 323 -7.96 3.49 6.46
C HIS A 323 -6.44 3.60 6.23
N THR A 324 -5.64 3.55 7.28
CA THR A 324 -4.16 3.52 7.18
C THR A 324 -3.67 2.29 6.40
N GLY A 325 -4.25 1.12 6.66
CA GLY A 325 -3.94 -0.12 5.94
C GLY A 325 -4.45 -0.14 4.49
N LEU A 326 -5.56 0.56 4.23
CA LEU A 326 -6.19 0.66 2.92
C LEU A 326 -5.64 1.81 2.07
N SER A 327 -5.96 3.06 2.41
CA SER A 327 -5.65 4.25 1.59
C SER A 327 -4.21 4.74 1.80
N GLY A 328 -3.69 4.65 3.04
CA GLY A 328 -2.35 5.12 3.38
C GLY A 328 -1.30 4.21 2.76
N SER A 329 -1.38 2.91 3.07
CA SER A 329 -0.48 1.89 2.55
C SER A 329 -0.80 1.51 1.10
N GLY A 330 -2.07 1.63 0.68
CA GLY A 330 -2.54 1.26 -0.65
C GLY A 330 -1.85 1.98 -1.80
N VAL A 331 -1.38 3.21 -1.57
CA VAL A 331 -0.58 3.96 -2.57
C VAL A 331 0.63 3.14 -3.01
N ALA A 332 1.34 2.50 -2.07
CA ALA A 332 2.48 1.66 -2.40
C ALA A 332 2.07 0.35 -3.10
N PHE A 333 0.88 -0.19 -2.77
CA PHE A 333 0.35 -1.39 -3.45
C PHE A 333 0.04 -1.09 -4.91
N VAL A 334 -0.53 0.09 -5.18
CA VAL A 334 -0.80 0.57 -6.54
C VAL A 334 0.50 0.82 -7.31
N TYR A 335 1.53 1.40 -6.68
CA TYR A 335 2.85 1.56 -7.32
C TYR A 335 3.48 0.22 -7.69
N LEU A 336 3.43 -0.77 -6.80
CA LEU A 336 3.92 -2.12 -7.09
C LEU A 336 3.15 -2.75 -8.27
N PHE A 337 1.84 -2.55 -8.34
CA PHE A 337 1.03 -3.06 -9.44
C PHE A 337 1.38 -2.37 -10.78
N ALA A 338 1.54 -1.04 -10.77
CA ALA A 338 1.96 -0.27 -11.94
C ALA A 338 3.36 -0.69 -12.44
N GLU A 339 4.30 -0.91 -11.52
CA GLU A 339 5.63 -1.42 -11.82
C GLU A 339 5.55 -2.81 -12.47
N ALA A 340 4.77 -3.73 -11.90
CA ALA A 340 4.59 -5.08 -12.43
C ALA A 340 3.94 -5.08 -13.84
N LEU A 341 2.99 -4.18 -14.10
CA LEU A 341 2.43 -3.99 -15.44
C LEU A 341 3.49 -3.54 -16.45
N ALA A 342 4.29 -2.54 -16.08
CA ALA A 342 5.36 -2.03 -16.93
C ALA A 342 6.42 -3.12 -17.23
N GLU A 343 6.87 -3.86 -16.21
CA GLU A 343 7.80 -4.99 -16.39
C GLU A 343 7.21 -6.09 -17.28
N GLY A 344 5.91 -6.36 -17.16
CA GLY A 344 5.17 -7.24 -18.04
C GLY A 344 5.23 -6.80 -19.51
N ALA A 345 5.03 -5.51 -19.79
CA ALA A 345 5.11 -4.96 -21.14
C ALA A 345 6.55 -4.98 -21.69
N VAL A 346 7.56 -4.68 -20.87
CA VAL A 346 8.98 -4.78 -21.25
C VAL A 346 9.35 -6.21 -21.62
N LYS A 347 8.86 -7.19 -20.87
CA LYS A 347 9.05 -8.61 -21.19
C LYS A 347 8.47 -9.00 -22.56
N MET A 348 7.42 -8.30 -23.01
CA MET A 348 6.82 -8.48 -24.34
C MET A 348 7.51 -7.66 -25.45
N GLY A 349 8.56 -6.91 -25.12
CA GLY A 349 9.39 -6.17 -26.08
C GLY A 349 9.19 -4.66 -26.11
N MET A 350 8.38 -4.10 -25.21
CA MET A 350 8.17 -2.64 -25.15
C MET A 350 9.39 -1.92 -24.52
N PRO A 351 9.79 -0.74 -25.03
CA PRO A 351 10.79 0.10 -24.35
C PRO A 351 10.34 0.49 -22.94
N SER A 352 11.25 0.41 -21.97
CA SER A 352 10.94 0.63 -20.54
C SER A 352 10.26 1.96 -20.24
N ALA A 353 10.77 3.09 -20.77
CA ALA A 353 10.18 4.40 -20.52
C ALA A 353 8.72 4.51 -20.99
N LEU A 354 8.42 3.92 -22.16
CA LEU A 354 7.06 3.88 -22.70
C LEU A 354 6.15 2.98 -21.85
N ALA A 355 6.64 1.81 -21.45
CA ALA A 355 5.91 0.87 -20.60
C ALA A 355 5.50 1.49 -19.27
N HIS A 356 6.41 2.19 -18.58
CA HIS A 356 6.10 2.89 -17.34
C HIS A 356 5.06 3.99 -17.55
N SER A 357 5.20 4.81 -18.60
CA SER A 357 4.26 5.89 -18.89
C SER A 357 2.84 5.36 -19.17
N ILE A 358 2.71 4.30 -19.98
CA ILE A 358 1.43 3.65 -20.30
C ILE A 358 0.84 2.97 -19.05
N ALA A 359 1.64 2.30 -18.23
CA ALA A 359 1.17 1.66 -17.00
C ALA A 359 0.61 2.70 -16.01
N SER A 360 1.30 3.82 -15.81
CA SER A 360 0.82 4.94 -14.98
C SER A 360 -0.49 5.52 -15.50
N GLN A 361 -0.60 5.77 -16.81
CA GLN A 361 -1.83 6.28 -17.41
C GLN A 361 -3.00 5.28 -17.32
N THR A 362 -2.72 3.98 -17.45
CA THR A 362 -3.72 2.92 -17.32
C THR A 362 -4.30 2.89 -15.92
N VAL A 363 -3.45 2.98 -14.89
CA VAL A 363 -3.89 3.03 -13.49
C VAL A 363 -4.72 4.29 -13.23
N LEU A 364 -4.27 5.46 -13.70
CA LEU A 364 -5.02 6.72 -13.54
C LEU A 364 -6.41 6.64 -14.18
N GLY A 365 -6.48 6.20 -15.44
CA GLY A 365 -7.75 6.11 -16.18
C GLY A 365 -8.73 5.12 -15.55
N ALA A 366 -8.25 3.94 -15.15
CA ALA A 366 -9.07 2.94 -14.47
C ALA A 366 -9.58 3.44 -13.11
N GLY A 367 -8.73 4.14 -12.35
CA GLY A 367 -9.10 4.75 -11.06
C GLY A 367 -10.19 5.81 -11.21
N ARG A 368 -10.08 6.70 -12.21
CA ARG A 368 -11.10 7.71 -12.51
C ARG A 368 -12.42 7.09 -12.93
N LEU A 369 -12.39 6.12 -13.84
CA LEU A 369 -13.61 5.40 -14.24
C LEU A 369 -14.29 4.73 -13.03
N LEU A 370 -13.51 4.07 -12.16
CA LEU A 370 -14.05 3.43 -10.96
C LEU A 370 -14.71 4.44 -10.01
N ARG A 371 -14.06 5.58 -9.77
CA ARG A 371 -14.55 6.64 -8.88
C ARG A 371 -15.81 7.31 -9.44
N ASP A 372 -15.77 7.68 -10.71
CA ASP A 372 -16.75 8.59 -11.31
C ASP A 372 -17.97 7.84 -11.87
N SER A 373 -17.86 6.55 -12.21
CA SER A 373 -18.98 5.82 -12.84
C SER A 373 -20.07 5.39 -11.86
N GLY A 374 -19.73 5.23 -10.59
CA GLY A 374 -20.62 4.70 -9.55
C GLY A 374 -21.04 3.24 -9.67
N ARG A 375 -20.21 2.45 -10.35
CA ARG A 375 -20.53 1.08 -10.72
C ARG A 375 -19.67 0.10 -9.95
N HIS A 376 -20.22 -1.10 -9.74
CA HIS A 376 -19.47 -2.17 -9.08
C HIS A 376 -18.20 -2.50 -9.88
N PRO A 377 -17.01 -2.67 -9.24
CA PRO A 377 -15.76 -2.99 -9.93
C PRO A 377 -15.84 -4.22 -10.84
N ALA A 378 -16.60 -5.24 -10.41
CA ALA A 378 -16.86 -6.42 -11.23
C ALA A 378 -17.61 -6.12 -12.54
N GLN A 379 -18.50 -5.14 -12.54
CA GLN A 379 -19.23 -4.72 -13.72
C GLN A 379 -18.29 -4.00 -14.70
N LEU A 380 -17.52 -3.01 -14.24
CA LEU A 380 -16.50 -2.32 -15.05
C LEU A 380 -15.48 -3.31 -15.64
N ARG A 381 -15.07 -4.31 -14.86
CA ARG A 381 -14.19 -5.38 -15.33
C ARG A 381 -14.83 -6.22 -16.44
N SER A 382 -16.11 -6.55 -16.33
CA SER A 382 -16.82 -7.33 -17.35
C SER A 382 -16.95 -6.59 -18.68
N GLU A 383 -17.12 -5.28 -18.66
CA GLU A 383 -17.25 -4.48 -19.89
C GLU A 383 -16.01 -4.44 -20.75
N VAL A 384 -14.82 -4.47 -20.13
CA VAL A 384 -13.54 -4.49 -20.84
C VAL A 384 -13.09 -5.92 -21.19
N CYS A 385 -13.96 -6.91 -20.95
CA CYS A 385 -13.67 -8.32 -21.08
C CYS A 385 -14.52 -8.95 -22.20
N THR A 386 -14.00 -8.96 -23.42
CA THR A 386 -14.68 -9.61 -24.55
C THR A 386 -14.49 -11.14 -24.50
N PRO A 387 -15.50 -11.94 -24.88
CA PRO A 387 -15.34 -13.39 -24.97
C PRO A 387 -14.16 -13.79 -25.84
N GLY A 388 -13.25 -14.62 -25.30
CA GLY A 388 -12.03 -15.05 -25.99
C GLY A 388 -10.97 -13.95 -26.21
N GLY A 389 -11.19 -12.73 -25.70
CA GLY A 389 -10.29 -11.60 -25.88
C GLY A 389 -9.03 -11.63 -24.99
N THR A 390 -8.12 -10.69 -25.20
CA THR A 390 -6.85 -10.64 -24.45
C THR A 390 -7.06 -10.43 -22.94
N THR A 391 -8.05 -9.62 -22.55
CA THR A 391 -8.35 -9.29 -21.15
C THR A 391 -8.66 -10.52 -20.31
N ILE A 392 -9.50 -11.45 -20.80
CA ILE A 392 -9.90 -12.62 -20.00
C ILE A 392 -8.73 -13.57 -19.75
N TYR A 393 -7.82 -13.73 -20.71
CA TYR A 393 -6.60 -14.54 -20.53
C TYR A 393 -5.64 -13.91 -19.50
N GLY A 394 -5.53 -12.58 -19.52
CA GLY A 394 -4.79 -11.83 -18.50
C GLY A 394 -5.40 -11.98 -17.11
N LEU A 395 -6.72 -11.75 -16.99
CA LEU A 395 -7.46 -11.90 -15.72
C LEU A 395 -7.35 -13.32 -15.18
N HIS A 396 -7.51 -14.36 -16.01
CA HIS A 396 -7.36 -15.75 -15.58
C HIS A 396 -5.97 -16.01 -14.96
N THR A 397 -4.90 -15.45 -15.55
CA THR A 397 -3.55 -15.56 -14.99
C THR A 397 -3.41 -14.84 -13.65
N LEU A 398 -4.04 -13.66 -13.50
CA LEU A 398 -4.05 -12.92 -12.23
C LEU A 398 -4.83 -13.67 -11.14
N GLU A 399 -5.94 -14.33 -11.49
CA GLU A 399 -6.71 -15.17 -10.56
C GLU A 399 -5.91 -16.40 -10.11
N GLN A 400 -5.20 -17.07 -11.02
CA GLN A 400 -4.28 -18.16 -10.67
C GLN A 400 -3.15 -17.69 -9.73
N GLY A 401 -2.73 -16.43 -9.87
CA GLY A 401 -1.77 -15.79 -8.96
C GLY A 401 -2.35 -15.40 -7.60
N GLY A 402 -3.65 -15.54 -7.37
CA GLY A 402 -4.29 -15.23 -6.09
C GLY A 402 -4.29 -13.74 -5.74
N VAL A 403 -4.46 -12.86 -6.73
CA VAL A 403 -4.40 -11.39 -6.54
C VAL A 403 -5.38 -10.91 -5.46
N ARG A 404 -6.62 -11.43 -5.44
CA ARG A 404 -7.62 -11.03 -4.41
C ARG A 404 -7.15 -11.38 -3.01
N ALA A 405 -6.78 -12.64 -2.77
CA ALA A 405 -6.31 -13.11 -1.47
C ALA A 405 -5.07 -12.33 -1.00
N SER A 406 -4.11 -12.10 -1.90
CA SER A 406 -2.89 -11.36 -1.60
C SER A 406 -3.16 -9.90 -1.24
N THR A 407 -4.09 -9.25 -1.95
CA THR A 407 -4.47 -7.85 -1.71
C THR A 407 -5.22 -7.69 -0.38
N MET A 408 -6.19 -8.57 -0.11
CA MET A 408 -6.91 -8.58 1.17
C MET A 408 -5.95 -8.78 2.35
N SER A 409 -5.04 -9.75 2.23
CA SER A 409 -4.02 -10.01 3.26
C SER A 409 -3.07 -8.83 3.47
N ALA A 410 -2.77 -8.06 2.42
CA ALA A 410 -1.92 -6.87 2.53
C ALA A 410 -2.60 -5.75 3.33
N VAL A 411 -3.88 -5.50 3.08
CA VAL A 411 -4.68 -4.52 3.84
C VAL A 411 -4.80 -4.95 5.29
N GLU A 412 -5.10 -6.22 5.55
CA GLU A 412 -5.16 -6.79 6.91
C GLU A 412 -3.84 -6.61 7.65
N ALA A 413 -2.72 -7.04 7.07
CA ALA A 413 -1.41 -6.94 7.70
C ALA A 413 -0.99 -5.48 7.97
N ALA A 414 -1.29 -4.56 7.04
CA ALA A 414 -1.00 -3.14 7.23
C ALA A 414 -1.88 -2.51 8.32
N THR A 415 -3.15 -2.91 8.40
CA THR A 415 -4.09 -2.48 9.44
C THR A 415 -3.63 -2.95 10.81
N GLU A 416 -3.26 -4.22 10.96
CA GLU A 416 -2.74 -4.74 12.23
C GLU A 416 -1.44 -4.03 12.64
N ARG A 417 -0.57 -3.74 11.68
CA ARG A 417 0.63 -2.97 11.97
C ARG A 417 0.32 -1.54 12.43
N ALA A 418 -0.70 -0.89 11.85
CA ALA A 418 -1.14 0.43 12.31
C ALA A 418 -1.64 0.38 13.76
N ARG A 419 -2.45 -0.64 14.11
CA ARG A 419 -2.91 -0.87 15.49
C ARG A 419 -1.76 -1.07 16.48
N GLU A 420 -0.77 -1.89 16.11
CA GLU A 420 0.43 -2.11 16.94
C GLU A 420 1.20 -0.80 17.20
N LEU A 421 1.40 0.02 16.17
CA LEU A 421 2.08 1.31 16.30
C LEU A 421 1.30 2.29 17.19
N GLY A 422 -0.04 2.26 17.11
CA GLY A 422 -0.90 3.02 18.01
C GLY A 422 -0.70 2.64 19.48
N ARG A 423 -0.73 1.34 19.79
CA ARG A 423 -0.49 0.83 21.16
C ARG A 423 0.90 1.20 21.69
N LEU A 424 1.95 1.11 20.86
CA LEU A 424 3.31 1.48 21.26
C LEU A 424 3.46 2.98 21.53
N SER A 425 2.71 3.82 20.82
CA SER A 425 2.73 5.28 21.02
C SER A 425 2.03 5.67 22.33
N ALA A 426 0.91 5.01 22.65
CA ALA A 426 0.24 5.17 23.94
C ALA A 426 1.12 4.72 25.12
N ALA A 427 1.80 3.56 25.00
CA ALA A 427 2.67 3.03 26.05
C ALA A 427 3.96 3.84 26.30
N ARG A 428 4.36 4.68 25.35
CA ARG A 428 5.52 5.60 25.49
C ARG A 428 5.13 6.98 26.01
N SER A 429 3.85 7.34 25.94
CA SER A 429 3.34 8.62 26.45
C SER A 429 3.02 8.53 27.96
N THR A 430 2.84 7.32 28.49
CA THR A 430 2.60 7.02 29.91
C THR A 430 3.89 6.76 30.72
N LYS A 431 5.06 6.90 30.11
CA LYS A 431 6.39 6.82 30.75
C LYS A 431 7.14 8.12 30.56
#